data_AF-A0A6N6Z7N0-F1
#
_entry.id   AF-A0A6N6Z7N0-F1
#
_cell.length_a   1.000
_cell.length_b   1.000
_cell.length_c   1.000
_cell.angle_alpha   90.00
_cell.angle_beta   90.00
_cell.angle_gamma   90.00
#
_symmetry.space_group_name_H-M   'P 1'
#
loop_
_entity.id
_entity.type
_entity.pdbx_description
1 polymer ?
#
loop_
_entity_poly.entity_id
_entity_poly.type
_entity_poly.pdbx_seq_one_letter_code
_entity_poly.pdbx_strand_id
1 'polypeptide(L)'
;MKSLQVRVPDDLREQADAVLDEIGLDMSTAIRVYLKKIVQSRSIPFSLEASGYGVAEEVPVDDATQSKMDAVAAAWKRVRD
;
A
#
# COMPACT_ATOMS: atom_id res chain seq x y z
N MET A 1 -0.80 -28.21 -20.99
CA MET A 1 -0.89 -27.16 -19.96
C MET A 1 -0.30 -27.69 -18.67
N LYS A 2 0.18 -26.82 -17.78
CA LYS A 2 0.62 -27.19 -16.42
C LYS A 2 -0.44 -26.72 -15.41
N SER A 3 -0.69 -27.51 -14.37
CA SER A 3 -1.57 -27.14 -13.27
C SER A 3 -0.80 -26.37 -12.18
N LEU A 4 -1.50 -25.48 -11.48
CA LEU A 4 -0.99 -24.74 -10.33
C LEU A 4 -1.88 -25.09 -9.12
N GLN A 5 -1.28 -25.55 -8.04
CA GLN A 5 -1.96 -25.81 -6.77
C GLN A 5 -1.40 -24.87 -5.71
N VAL A 6 -2.26 -24.05 -5.11
CA VAL A 6 -1.89 -23.10 -4.06
C VAL A 6 -2.83 -23.33 -2.88
N ARG A 7 -2.27 -23.42 -1.68
CA ARG A 7 -3.05 -23.45 -0.44
C ARG A 7 -3.26 -22.02 0.03
N VAL A 8 -4.51 -21.67 0.26
CA VAL A 8 -4.93 -20.37 0.79
C VAL A 8 -5.95 -20.62 1.89
N PRO A 9 -6.06 -19.72 2.89
CA PRO A 9 -7.17 -19.73 3.83
C PRO A 9 -8.52 -19.67 3.11
N ASP A 10 -9.53 -20.37 3.64
CA ASP A 10 -10.85 -20.47 3.02
C ASP A 10 -11.54 -19.10 2.94
N ASP A 11 -11.44 -18.30 4.00
CA ASP A 11 -11.99 -16.94 4.09
C ASP A 11 -11.39 -15.99 3.04
N LEU A 12 -10.07 -16.04 2.83
CA LEU A 12 -9.40 -15.26 1.80
C LEU A 12 -9.88 -15.64 0.41
N ARG A 13 -10.09 -16.95 0.18
CA ARG A 13 -10.55 -17.44 -1.11
C ARG A 13 -12.00 -17.00 -1.39
N GLU A 14 -12.88 -17.15 -0.42
CA GLU A 14 -14.28 -16.72 -0.54
C GLU A 14 -14.40 -15.22 -0.81
N GLN A 15 -13.63 -14.39 -0.09
CA GLN A 15 -13.61 -12.94 -0.31
C GLN A 15 -13.08 -12.58 -1.71
N ALA A 16 -12.02 -13.23 -2.15
CA ALA A 16 -11.48 -13.00 -3.49
C ALA A 16 -12.44 -13.44 -4.59
N ASP A 17 -13.10 -14.60 -4.44
CA ASP A 17 -14.11 -15.08 -5.40
C ASP A 17 -15.28 -14.08 -5.51
N ALA A 18 -15.81 -13.57 -4.39
CA ALA A 18 -16.88 -12.56 -4.40
C ALA A 18 -16.51 -11.29 -5.16
N VAL A 19 -15.31 -10.74 -4.92
CA VAL A 19 -14.83 -9.53 -5.61
C VAL A 19 -14.62 -9.77 -7.10
N LEU A 20 -14.10 -10.95 -7.48
CA LEU A 20 -13.87 -11.28 -8.88
C LEU A 20 -15.19 -11.47 -9.65
N ASP A 21 -16.19 -12.07 -9.02
CA ASP A 21 -17.53 -12.24 -9.60
C ASP A 21 -18.22 -10.89 -9.86
N GLU A 22 -18.07 -9.90 -8.96
CA GLU A 22 -18.57 -8.54 -9.18
C GLU A 22 -18.00 -7.87 -10.44
N ILE A 23 -16.75 -8.21 -10.80
CA ILE A 23 -16.04 -7.67 -11.96
C ILE A 23 -16.23 -8.59 -13.19
N GLY A 24 -16.90 -9.74 -13.02
CA GLY A 24 -17.16 -10.72 -14.08
C GLY A 24 -15.94 -11.56 -14.47
N LEU A 25 -15.04 -11.84 -13.52
CA LEU A 25 -13.88 -12.71 -13.71
C LEU A 25 -13.96 -13.95 -12.82
N ASP A 26 -13.46 -15.08 -13.32
CA ASP A 26 -13.19 -16.25 -12.48
C ASP A 26 -11.76 -16.20 -11.89
N MET A 27 -11.57 -16.89 -10.76
CA MET A 27 -10.27 -17.02 -10.09
C MET A 27 -9.13 -17.48 -11.02
N SER A 28 -9.38 -18.45 -11.91
CA SER A 28 -8.33 -18.94 -12.81
C SER A 28 -7.92 -17.87 -13.83
N THR A 29 -8.87 -17.07 -14.31
CA THR A 29 -8.58 -15.92 -15.16
C THR A 29 -7.80 -14.85 -14.42
N ALA A 30 -8.20 -14.49 -13.19
CA ALA A 30 -7.49 -13.53 -12.37
C ALA A 30 -6.01 -13.93 -12.15
N ILE A 31 -5.77 -15.19 -11.77
CA ILE A 31 -4.41 -15.72 -11.58
C ILE A 31 -3.62 -15.69 -12.90
N ARG A 32 -4.24 -16.02 -14.04
CA ARG A 32 -3.57 -15.92 -15.35
C ARG A 32 -3.19 -14.49 -15.70
N VAL A 33 -4.06 -13.52 -15.42
CA VAL A 33 -3.77 -12.09 -15.65
C VAL A 33 -2.62 -11.63 -14.77
N TYR A 34 -2.63 -12.00 -13.49
CA TYR A 34 -1.55 -11.69 -12.55
C TYR A 34 -0.19 -12.23 -13.03
N LEU A 35 -0.13 -13.51 -13.43
CA LEU A 35 1.09 -14.12 -13.94
C LEU A 35 1.58 -13.46 -15.24
N LYS A 36 0.67 -13.13 -16.17
CA LYS A 36 1.02 -12.39 -17.39
C LYS A 36 1.62 -11.02 -17.06
N LYS A 37 1.08 -10.33 -16.06
CA LYS A 37 1.58 -9.02 -15.64
C LYS A 37 2.99 -9.13 -15.08
N ILE A 38 3.28 -10.13 -14.25
CA ILE A 38 4.64 -10.41 -13.76
C ILE A 38 5.61 -10.60 -14.93
N VAL A 39 5.25 -11.40 -15.93
CA VAL A 39 6.10 -11.64 -17.10
C VAL A 39 6.34 -10.35 -17.88
N GLN A 40 5.31 -9.51 -18.02
CA GLN A 40 5.40 -8.25 -18.75
C GLN A 40 6.28 -7.21 -18.04
N SER A 41 6.11 -7.02 -16.73
CA SER A 41 6.85 -6.01 -15.97
C SER A 41 8.18 -6.52 -15.41
N ARG A 42 8.42 -7.84 -15.44
CA ARG A 42 9.54 -8.51 -14.75
C ARG A 42 9.62 -8.13 -13.26
N SER A 43 8.46 -7.91 -12.64
CA SER A 43 8.32 -7.49 -11.25
C SER A 43 7.01 -7.99 -10.65
N ILE A 44 6.88 -7.92 -9.33
CA ILE A 44 5.59 -8.11 -8.66
C ILE A 44 4.71 -6.89 -8.96
N PRO A 45 3.47 -7.06 -9.44
CA PRO A 45 2.65 -5.97 -9.95
C PRO A 45 1.87 -5.24 -8.84
N PHE A 46 2.52 -5.03 -7.70
CA PHE A 46 2.07 -4.20 -6.60
C PHE A 46 3.29 -3.83 -5.74
N SER A 47 3.21 -2.72 -5.00
CA SER A 47 4.27 -2.32 -4.07
C SER A 47 4.36 -3.32 -2.92
N LEU A 48 5.57 -3.76 -2.59
CA LEU A 48 5.83 -4.62 -1.44
C LEU A 48 6.29 -3.74 -0.27
N GLU A 49 5.34 -3.30 0.53
CA GLU A 49 5.59 -2.49 1.72
C GLU A 49 5.23 -3.29 2.96
N ALA A 50 6.19 -3.43 3.88
CA ALA A 50 5.89 -3.87 5.23
C ALA A 50 5.57 -2.62 6.05
N SER A 51 4.32 -2.50 6.53
CA SER A 51 3.94 -1.47 7.51
C SER A 51 4.66 -1.75 8.84
N GLY A 52 5.92 -1.34 8.91
CA GLY A 52 6.80 -1.65 10.05
C GLY A 52 7.90 -0.63 10.25
N TYR A 53 8.38 0.01 9.20
CA TYR A 53 9.21 1.21 9.31
C TYR A 53 8.88 2.08 8.12
N GLY A 54 8.01 3.08 8.33
CA GLY A 54 8.01 4.23 7.44
C GLY A 54 9.45 4.75 7.49
N VAL A 55 10.16 4.65 6.36
CA VAL A 55 11.20 5.64 6.09
C VAL A 55 10.48 6.96 6.24
N ALA A 56 10.73 7.64 7.36
CA ALA A 56 10.26 9.00 7.54
C ALA A 56 10.83 9.74 6.34
N GLU A 57 9.95 10.12 5.42
CA GLU A 57 10.33 11.03 4.36
C GLU A 57 10.88 12.26 5.09
N GLU A 58 12.19 12.47 5.03
CA GLU A 58 12.83 13.63 5.64
C GLU A 58 12.26 14.85 4.93
N VAL A 59 11.21 15.44 5.50
CA VAL A 59 10.66 16.70 4.99
C VAL A 59 11.73 17.76 5.29
N PRO A 60 12.34 18.38 4.26
CA PRO A 60 13.29 19.46 4.49
C PRO A 60 12.54 20.60 5.19
N VAL A 61 12.98 20.97 6.39
CA VAL A 61 12.43 22.13 7.08
C VAL A 61 13.06 23.36 6.43
N ASP A 62 12.35 23.98 5.50
CA ASP A 62 12.74 25.28 4.96
C ASP A 62 12.55 26.41 5.98
N ASP A 63 13.19 27.56 5.73
CA ASP A 63 13.14 28.73 6.62
C ASP A 63 11.71 29.21 6.89
N ALA A 64 10.81 29.03 5.91
CA ALA A 64 9.40 29.40 6.03
C ALA A 64 8.63 28.47 6.99
N THR A 65 9.00 27.20 7.04
CA THR A 65 8.42 26.19 7.94
C THR A 65 8.94 26.37 9.36
N GLN A 66 10.23 26.65 9.53
CA GLN A 66 10.82 26.94 10.85
C GLN A 66 10.16 28.18 11.50
N SER A 67 9.92 29.24 10.73
CA SER A 67 9.29 30.46 11.23
C SER A 67 7.86 30.21 11.75
N LYS A 68 7.11 29.30 11.12
CA LYS A 68 5.77 28.91 11.59
C LYS A 68 5.83 28.12 12.90
N MET A 69 6.83 27.23 13.04
CA MET A 69 7.04 26.47 14.28
C MET A 69 7.43 27.39 15.44
N ASP A 70 8.29 28.38 15.19
CA ASP A 70 8.72 29.35 16.19
C ASP A 70 7.55 30.25 16.65
N ALA A 71 6.66 30.64 15.73
CA ALA A 71 5.45 31.39 16.06
C ALA A 71 4.50 30.61 17.00
N VAL A 72 4.37 29.29 16.78
CA VAL A 72 3.59 28.40 17.64
C VAL A 72 4.23 28.28 19.03
N ALA A 73 5.56 28.10 19.09
CA ALA A 73 6.29 28.05 20.35
C ALA A 73 6.15 29.34 21.16
N ALA A 74 6.21 30.50 20.50
CA ALA A 74 6.02 31.81 21.12
C ALA A 74 4.58 32.05 21.60
N ALA A 75 3.59 31.48 20.91
CA ALA A 75 2.19 31.52 21.32
C ALA A 75 1.94 30.66 22.56
N TRP A 76 2.51 29.46 22.62
CA TRP A 76 2.38 28.57 23.77
C TRP A 76 3.10 29.08 25.02
N LYS A 77 4.20 29.80 24.85
CA LYS A 77 4.89 30.46 25.97
C LYS A 77 4.00 31.53 26.62
N ARG A 78 3.28 32.32 25.83
CA ARG A 78 2.34 33.36 26.30
C ARG A 78 1.10 32.82 27.01
N VAL A 79 0.71 31.57 26.77
CA VAL A 79 -0.44 30.93 27.44
C VAL A 79 -0.03 30.29 28.77
N ARG A 80 1.27 30.10 29.01
CA ARG A 80 1.82 29.41 30.19
C ARG A 80 2.33 30.37 31.28
N ASP A 81 2.47 31.67 30.98
CA ASP A 81 2.74 32.74 31.95
C ASP A 81 1.43 33.38 32.42
#